data_AF-A0A8T5KF15-F1
#
_entry.id   AF-A0A8T5KF15-F1
#
_cell.length_a   1.000
_cell.length_b   1.000
_cell.length_c   1.000
_cell.angle_alpha   90.00
_cell.angle_beta   90.00
_cell.angle_gamma   90.00
#
_symmetry.space_group_name_H-M   'P 1'
#
loop_
_entity.id
_entity.type
_entity.pdbx_description
1 polymer ?
#
loop_
_entity_poly.entity_id
_entity_poly.type
_entity_poly.pdbx_seq_one_letter_code
_entity_poly.pdbx_strand_id
1 'polypeptide(L)'
;MRSDVELGEIRDLGRKPEFAWDEFSYRVAGFEKLFRRHPERHGKIDAVQEVFEKTSFNELKLVNDSKFGIIGVGFAITYVKDALESLGVEDKISYMKLSTPHPMPAKLVTKLIESVDTVLIAEEVDPFIELMVTALSKTVNPDLVILGRKDLSFPREGELSQELVEAKIAELTGAHYDDPSRTEIEAAKDDLMFDRMLTMCAGCPHRSSIYALKKAVKTVKGDLMNVVVNGDIGCMGLAHAPPMEFEDTYFAMGSSIGVSQGMQQLGVDTIAWIGDGTFFHAGIPSLQNAVHNGAKIKIVVADNAAVAMTGFQTNPQMGITATGDKVEPIMIEDIARASGVKFVKVVDAYNMKEAEEAFKEMLEFDGVAMVISRRDCAMVAVRQMRPNKPVSYVIDEDVCSGCKLCLSGYGCPALMWNDETMKASIDTTLCMGCDSCAQVCPTKAIHRSDA
;
A
#
# COMPACT_ATOMS: atom_id res chain seq x y z
N MET A 1 -2.29 -14.44 -4.09
CA MET A 1 -3.03 -15.72 -4.17
C MET A 1 -4.47 -15.46 -3.74
N ARG A 2 -5.47 -15.70 -4.59
CA ARG A 2 -6.89 -15.72 -4.17
C ARG A 2 -7.23 -17.19 -3.94
N SER A 3 -7.37 -17.61 -2.69
CA SER A 3 -7.91 -18.93 -2.38
C SER A 3 -9.42 -18.83 -2.29
N ASP A 4 -10.12 -19.83 -2.80
CA ASP A 4 -11.55 -19.96 -2.54
C ASP A 4 -11.73 -20.16 -1.03
N VAL A 5 -12.56 -19.33 -0.41
CA VAL A 5 -12.93 -19.46 0.99
C VAL A 5 -14.32 -20.08 1.01
N GLU A 6 -14.43 -21.26 1.61
CA GLU A 6 -15.73 -21.84 1.91
C GLU A 6 -16.36 -21.06 3.07
N LEU A 7 -17.47 -20.38 2.80
CA LEU A 7 -18.19 -19.65 3.83
C LEU A 7 -18.93 -20.63 4.72
N GLY A 8 -18.56 -20.68 6.01
CA GLY A 8 -19.31 -21.41 7.03
C GLY A 8 -20.56 -20.64 7.49
N GLU A 9 -21.44 -21.32 8.23
CA GLU A 9 -22.57 -20.66 8.89
C GLU A 9 -22.08 -19.61 9.89
N ILE A 10 -22.73 -18.43 9.89
CA ILE A 10 -22.51 -17.41 10.91
C ILE A 10 -22.98 -17.99 12.25
N ARG A 11 -22.05 -18.20 13.18
CA ARG A 11 -22.38 -18.68 14.51
C ARG A 11 -23.10 -17.58 15.29
N ASP A 12 -24.39 -17.79 15.56
CA ASP A 12 -25.08 -16.99 16.58
C ASP A 12 -24.53 -17.38 17.96
N LEU A 13 -23.86 -16.44 18.59
CA LEU A 13 -23.29 -16.63 19.93
C LEU A 13 -24.35 -16.58 21.03
N GLY A 14 -25.63 -16.28 20.71
CA GLY A 14 -26.72 -16.10 21.66
C GLY A 14 -26.50 -14.92 22.62
N ARG A 15 -25.51 -14.07 22.32
CA ARG A 15 -25.13 -12.93 23.16
C ARG A 15 -26.05 -11.76 22.84
N LYS A 16 -26.72 -11.23 23.86
CA LYS A 16 -27.47 -9.98 23.72
C LYS A 16 -26.49 -8.80 23.79
N PRO A 17 -26.56 -7.83 22.87
CA PRO A 17 -25.77 -6.62 22.98
C PRO A 17 -26.32 -5.80 24.15
N GLU A 18 -25.57 -5.75 25.25
CA GLU A 18 -25.91 -4.92 26.40
C GLU A 18 -24.70 -4.08 26.82
N PHE A 19 -24.99 -2.84 27.24
CA PHE A 19 -23.99 -2.02 27.88
C PHE A 19 -23.96 -2.40 29.37
N ALA A 20 -22.91 -3.10 29.80
CA ALA A 20 -22.77 -3.53 31.19
C ALA A 20 -22.43 -2.36 32.11
N TRP A 21 -23.46 -1.60 32.51
CA TRP A 21 -23.35 -0.39 33.33
C TRP A 21 -22.61 -0.62 34.66
N ASP A 22 -22.84 -1.79 35.27
CA ASP A 22 -22.35 -2.12 36.61
C ASP A 22 -21.04 -2.93 36.59
N GLU A 23 -20.74 -3.62 35.48
CA GLU A 23 -19.53 -4.45 35.35
C GLU A 23 -18.37 -3.69 34.69
N PHE A 24 -18.63 -2.60 33.96
CA PHE A 24 -17.62 -1.99 33.11
C PHE A 24 -17.74 -0.44 32.96
N SER A 25 -16.90 0.32 33.67
CA SER A 25 -16.77 1.78 33.44
C SER A 25 -15.86 2.07 32.24
N TYR A 26 -16.41 2.29 31.04
CA TYR A 26 -15.65 2.72 29.84
C TYR A 26 -14.95 4.10 29.96
N ARG A 27 -15.15 4.81 31.07
CA ARG A 27 -14.42 6.05 31.40
C ARG A 27 -13.01 5.73 31.90
N VAL A 28 -12.02 5.83 31.02
CA VAL A 28 -10.59 5.55 31.29
C VAL A 28 -9.81 6.81 31.69
N ALA A 29 -10.48 7.95 31.85
CA ALA A 29 -9.86 9.16 32.39
C ALA A 29 -9.67 9.02 33.91
N GLY A 30 -8.44 9.28 34.38
CA GLY A 30 -8.06 9.26 35.79
C GLY A 30 -7.10 8.13 36.18
N PHE A 31 -6.03 8.47 36.91
CA PHE A 31 -4.94 7.57 37.30
C PHE A 31 -5.43 6.28 38.00
N GLU A 32 -6.35 6.38 38.95
CA GLU A 32 -6.84 5.22 39.73
C GLU A 32 -7.47 4.12 38.85
N LYS A 33 -8.25 4.52 37.83
CA LYS A 33 -8.92 3.56 36.93
C LYS A 33 -7.94 2.98 35.89
N LEU A 34 -6.98 3.76 35.43
CA LEU A 34 -5.88 3.28 34.59
C LEU A 34 -5.11 2.16 35.30
N PHE A 35 -4.73 2.37 36.56
CA PHE A 35 -4.01 1.37 37.36
C PHE A 35 -4.82 0.11 37.67
N ARG A 36 -6.15 0.17 37.72
CA ARG A 36 -7.00 -1.03 37.85
C ARG A 36 -7.11 -1.82 36.55
N ARG A 37 -7.18 -1.13 35.41
CA ARG A 37 -7.36 -1.78 34.10
C ARG A 37 -6.08 -2.30 33.48
N HIS A 38 -4.95 -1.71 33.81
CA HIS A 38 -3.66 -2.17 33.31
C HIS A 38 -3.40 -3.65 33.69
N PRO A 39 -3.63 -4.09 34.95
CA PRO A 39 -3.63 -5.50 35.33
C PRO A 39 -4.60 -6.38 34.52
N GLU A 40 -5.83 -5.91 34.25
CA GLU A 40 -6.79 -6.67 33.43
C GLU A 40 -6.27 -6.86 31.99
N ARG A 41 -5.61 -5.85 31.42
CA ARG A 41 -5.02 -5.94 30.08
C ARG A 41 -3.81 -6.85 30.07
N HIS A 42 -2.95 -6.80 31.08
CA HIS A 42 -1.88 -7.78 31.26
C HIS A 42 -2.42 -9.20 31.39
N GLY A 43 -3.42 -9.43 32.25
CA GLY A 43 -4.04 -10.74 32.40
C GLY A 43 -4.67 -11.27 31.11
N LYS A 44 -5.19 -10.39 30.24
CA LYS A 44 -5.63 -10.78 28.89
C LYS A 44 -4.46 -11.18 27.98
N ILE A 45 -3.36 -10.43 28.00
CA ILE A 45 -2.15 -10.78 27.25
C ILE A 45 -1.61 -12.13 27.75
N ASP A 46 -1.53 -12.34 29.07
CA ASP A 46 -1.09 -13.59 29.68
C ASP A 46 -1.99 -14.77 29.28
N ALA A 47 -3.32 -14.56 29.28
CA ALA A 47 -4.27 -15.58 28.84
C ALA A 47 -4.14 -15.91 27.35
N VAL A 48 -3.88 -14.92 26.49
CA VAL A 48 -3.60 -15.16 25.06
C VAL A 48 -2.28 -15.91 24.90
N GLN A 49 -1.25 -15.56 25.66
CA GLN A 49 0.03 -16.27 25.65
C GLN A 49 -0.17 -17.75 26.03
N GLU A 50 -0.91 -18.05 27.11
CA GLU A 50 -1.26 -19.42 27.51
C GLU A 50 -1.96 -20.23 26.39
N VAL A 51 -2.76 -19.59 25.54
CA VAL A 51 -3.35 -20.21 24.35
C VAL A 51 -2.28 -20.46 23.29
N PHE A 52 -1.41 -19.50 23.05
CA PHE A 52 -0.32 -19.60 22.07
C PHE A 52 0.76 -20.63 22.47
N GLU A 53 0.96 -20.89 23.76
CA GLU A 53 1.81 -21.99 24.23
C GLU A 53 1.30 -23.38 23.80
N LYS A 54 0.01 -23.51 23.46
CA LYS A 54 -0.69 -24.79 23.23
C LYS A 54 -1.28 -24.92 21.83
N THR A 55 -1.29 -23.85 21.04
CA THR A 55 -1.92 -23.84 19.73
C THR A 55 -1.19 -24.73 18.73
N SER A 56 -1.94 -25.47 17.92
CA SER A 56 -1.40 -26.33 16.87
C SER A 56 -0.82 -25.56 15.68
N PHE A 57 -0.99 -24.23 15.63
CA PHE A 57 -0.37 -23.41 14.60
C PHE A 57 1.13 -23.19 14.83
N ASN A 58 1.59 -23.36 16.08
CA ASN A 58 3.01 -23.40 16.39
C ASN A 58 3.50 -24.85 16.33
N GLU A 59 4.72 -25.03 15.85
CA GLU A 59 5.33 -26.35 15.68
C GLU A 59 6.74 -26.29 16.26
N LEU A 60 7.14 -27.33 16.99
CA LEU A 60 8.50 -27.48 17.50
C LEU A 60 9.00 -28.88 17.15
N LYS A 61 10.05 -28.96 16.34
CA LYS A 61 10.81 -30.18 16.07
C LYS A 61 12.15 -30.05 16.80
N LEU A 62 12.39 -30.92 17.78
CA LEU A 62 13.69 -31.04 18.43
C LEU A 62 14.45 -32.23 17.84
N VAL A 63 15.70 -31.99 17.48
CA VAL A 63 16.65 -33.02 17.04
C VAL A 63 17.60 -33.29 18.20
N ASN A 64 17.77 -34.57 18.54
CA ASN A 64 18.67 -34.97 19.62
C ASN A 64 20.12 -34.56 19.33
N ASP A 65 20.80 -34.03 20.34
CA ASP A 65 22.20 -33.58 20.27
C ASP A 65 22.48 -32.48 19.21
N SER A 66 21.43 -31.83 18.70
CA SER A 66 21.59 -30.71 17.78
C SER A 66 22.09 -29.49 18.53
N LYS A 67 23.18 -28.88 18.04
CA LYS A 67 23.70 -27.62 18.56
C LYS A 67 23.02 -26.39 17.98
N PHE A 68 22.17 -26.58 16.97
CA PHE A 68 21.62 -25.51 16.15
C PHE A 68 20.10 -25.54 16.15
N GLY A 69 19.50 -24.39 16.45
CA GLY A 69 18.06 -24.15 16.40
C GLY A 69 17.71 -23.13 15.32
N ILE A 70 16.51 -23.22 14.75
CA ILE A 70 15.96 -22.17 13.87
C ILE A 70 14.56 -21.80 14.32
N ILE A 71 14.25 -20.51 14.41
CA ILE A 71 12.88 -20.00 14.61
C ILE A 71 12.45 -19.32 13.31
N GLY A 72 11.52 -19.96 12.59
CA GLY A 72 10.86 -19.37 11.42
C GLY A 72 9.54 -18.71 11.81
N VAL A 73 9.44 -17.40 11.60
CA VAL A 73 8.30 -16.58 12.04
C VAL A 73 7.31 -16.38 10.90
N GLY A 74 6.05 -16.73 11.12
CA GLY A 74 4.98 -16.53 10.13
C GLY A 74 5.27 -17.25 8.81
N PHE A 75 5.41 -16.48 7.73
CA PHE A 75 5.71 -17.03 6.40
C PHE A 75 7.16 -17.51 6.26
N ALA A 76 8.12 -16.90 6.98
CA ALA A 76 9.54 -17.23 6.84
C ALA A 76 9.88 -18.69 7.17
N ILE A 77 9.00 -19.41 7.87
CA ILE A 77 9.13 -20.86 8.08
C ILE A 77 9.14 -21.66 6.79
N THR A 78 8.50 -21.19 5.71
CA THR A 78 8.50 -21.93 4.43
C THR A 78 9.91 -21.98 3.86
N TYR A 79 10.61 -20.84 3.84
CA TYR A 79 12.03 -20.80 3.44
C TYR A 79 12.89 -21.74 4.28
N VAL A 80 12.66 -21.78 5.59
CA VAL A 80 13.40 -22.69 6.49
C VAL A 80 13.12 -24.15 6.15
N LYS A 81 11.86 -24.55 5.97
CA LYS A 81 11.52 -25.95 5.68
C LYS A 81 12.05 -26.39 4.32
N ASP A 82 11.87 -25.57 3.30
CA ASP A 82 12.37 -25.83 1.94
C ASP A 82 13.90 -25.96 1.96
N ALA A 83 14.59 -25.09 2.71
CA ALA A 83 16.04 -25.15 2.88
C ALA A 83 16.53 -26.40 3.60
N LEU A 84 15.87 -26.81 4.68
CA LEU A 84 16.22 -28.02 5.42
C LEU A 84 16.06 -29.27 4.53
N GLU A 85 15.00 -29.34 3.73
CA GLU A 85 14.73 -30.43 2.78
C GLU A 85 15.75 -30.44 1.63
N SER A 86 15.97 -29.29 0.99
CA SER A 86 16.93 -29.12 -0.12
C SER A 86 18.35 -29.56 0.26
N LEU A 87 18.79 -29.22 1.48
CA LEU A 87 20.13 -29.55 1.98
C LEU A 87 20.22 -30.96 2.61
N GLY A 88 19.10 -31.66 2.82
CA GLY A 88 19.06 -32.97 3.49
C GLY A 88 19.56 -32.92 4.93
N VAL A 89 19.21 -31.87 5.68
CA VAL A 89 19.67 -31.62 7.07
C VAL A 89 18.53 -31.52 8.08
N GLU A 90 17.33 -32.00 7.73
CA GLU A 90 16.13 -31.96 8.57
C GLU A 90 16.33 -32.68 9.92
N ASP A 91 17.21 -33.68 9.96
CA ASP A 91 17.54 -34.45 11.16
C ASP A 91 18.84 -34.00 11.84
N LYS A 92 19.38 -32.83 11.45
CA LYS A 92 20.55 -32.20 12.10
C LYS A 92 20.20 -30.93 12.87
N ILE A 93 19.09 -30.28 12.55
CA ILE A 93 18.70 -28.99 13.10
C ILE A 93 17.34 -29.09 13.80
N SER A 94 17.27 -28.56 15.02
CA SER A 94 15.99 -28.30 15.68
C SER A 94 15.34 -27.06 15.07
N TYR A 95 14.03 -27.06 14.83
CA TYR A 95 13.36 -25.87 14.31
C TYR A 95 11.99 -25.63 14.96
N MET A 96 11.56 -24.37 14.93
CA MET A 96 10.26 -23.92 15.38
C MET A 96 9.55 -23.13 14.29
N LYS A 97 8.30 -23.52 14.02
CA LYS A 97 7.33 -22.66 13.35
C LYS A 97 6.66 -21.79 14.40
N LEU A 98 6.87 -20.48 14.33
CA LEU A 98 6.23 -19.52 15.21
C LEU A 98 5.17 -18.72 14.45
N SER A 99 3.91 -19.15 14.55
CA SER A 99 2.77 -18.49 13.90
C SER A 99 2.12 -17.40 14.76
N THR A 100 2.48 -17.33 16.05
CA THR A 100 1.88 -16.39 17.01
C THR A 100 2.97 -15.51 17.63
N PRO A 101 3.43 -14.46 16.92
CA PRO A 101 4.58 -13.69 17.35
C PRO A 101 4.31 -12.77 18.55
N HIS A 102 3.05 -12.38 18.79
CA HIS A 102 2.71 -11.51 19.91
C HIS A 102 1.37 -11.86 20.59
N PRO A 103 1.36 -12.14 21.90
CA PRO A 103 2.52 -12.33 22.78
C PRO A 103 3.34 -13.57 22.37
N MET A 104 4.67 -13.49 22.46
CA MET A 104 5.53 -14.63 22.15
C MET A 104 5.30 -15.77 23.16
N PRO A 105 5.06 -17.02 22.74
CA PRO A 105 4.91 -18.19 23.62
C PRO A 105 6.26 -18.56 24.25
N ALA A 106 6.62 -17.83 25.31
CA ALA A 106 7.91 -17.95 25.98
C ALA A 106 8.24 -19.38 26.43
N LYS A 107 7.28 -20.15 26.96
CA LYS A 107 7.55 -21.53 27.42
C LYS A 107 7.92 -22.45 26.25
N LEU A 108 7.25 -22.28 25.11
CA LEU A 108 7.56 -23.04 23.90
C LEU A 108 8.93 -22.64 23.34
N VAL A 109 9.22 -21.34 23.24
CA VAL A 109 10.52 -20.80 22.78
C VAL A 109 11.66 -21.26 23.68
N THR A 110 11.46 -21.23 25.00
CA THR A 110 12.40 -21.76 26.01
C THR A 110 12.85 -23.18 25.67
N LYS A 111 11.91 -24.09 25.36
CA LYS A 111 12.25 -25.49 25.04
C LYS A 111 13.22 -25.63 23.87
N LEU A 112 13.12 -24.77 22.85
CA LEU A 112 14.05 -24.78 21.73
C LEU A 112 15.40 -24.22 22.17
N ILE A 113 15.44 -23.02 22.76
CA ILE A 113 16.70 -22.34 23.05
C ILE A 113 17.50 -22.98 24.21
N GLU A 114 16.87 -23.76 25.08
CA GLU A 114 17.57 -24.60 26.07
C GLU A 114 18.24 -25.81 25.43
N SER A 115 17.77 -26.25 24.27
CA SER A 115 18.26 -27.47 23.62
C SER A 115 19.41 -27.25 22.64
N VAL A 116 19.81 -25.99 22.42
CA VAL A 116 20.79 -25.60 21.38
C VAL A 116 21.80 -24.57 21.90
N ASP A 117 22.97 -24.53 21.27
CA ASP A 117 24.02 -23.55 21.56
C ASP A 117 23.86 -22.28 20.72
N THR A 118 23.24 -22.41 19.55
CA THR A 118 23.04 -21.32 18.58
C THR A 118 21.61 -21.38 18.01
N VAL A 119 20.94 -20.23 17.92
CA VAL A 119 19.63 -20.10 17.27
C VAL A 119 19.67 -19.08 16.14
N LEU A 120 19.17 -19.45 14.96
CA LEU A 120 18.94 -18.56 13.83
C LEU A 120 17.48 -18.11 13.81
N ILE A 121 17.24 -16.80 13.77
CA ILE A 121 15.91 -16.21 13.70
C ILE A 121 15.64 -15.79 12.25
N ALA A 122 14.75 -16.54 11.59
CA ALA A 122 14.24 -16.21 10.26
C ALA A 122 12.92 -15.46 10.41
N GLU A 123 12.97 -14.13 10.34
CA GLU A 123 11.81 -13.25 10.45
C GLU A 123 11.86 -12.06 9.48
N GLU A 124 10.67 -11.51 9.23
CA GLU A 124 10.47 -10.30 8.43
C GLU A 124 9.49 -9.33 9.10
N VAL A 125 9.62 -8.02 8.92
CA VAL A 125 10.74 -7.29 8.27
C VAL A 125 11.78 -6.88 9.32
N ASP A 126 11.32 -6.54 10.53
CA ASP A 126 12.16 -6.09 11.64
C ASP A 126 12.47 -7.25 12.62
N PRO A 127 13.58 -7.16 13.39
CA PRO A 127 14.01 -8.19 14.33
C PRO A 127 13.15 -8.26 15.61
N PHE A 128 11.83 -8.42 15.48
CA PHE A 128 10.89 -8.34 16.59
C PHE A 128 10.98 -9.57 17.52
N ILE A 129 10.92 -10.78 16.96
CA ILE A 129 11.11 -12.03 17.71
C ILE A 129 12.55 -12.16 18.17
N GLU A 130 13.53 -11.81 17.35
CA GLU A 130 14.95 -11.84 17.70
C GLU A 130 15.22 -11.03 18.97
N LEU A 131 14.63 -9.83 19.09
CA LEU A 131 14.75 -9.02 20.30
C LEU A 131 14.08 -9.66 21.53
N MET A 132 12.93 -10.29 21.37
CA MET A 132 12.26 -10.98 22.48
C MET A 132 12.99 -12.26 22.91
N VAL A 133 13.51 -13.04 21.96
CA VAL A 133 14.35 -14.21 22.22
C VAL A 133 15.65 -13.77 22.90
N THR A 134 16.25 -12.66 22.48
CA THR A 134 17.44 -12.08 23.14
C THR A 134 17.16 -11.71 24.59
N ALA A 135 16.00 -11.14 24.89
CA ALA A 135 15.62 -10.82 26.27
C ALA A 135 15.39 -12.09 27.10
N LEU A 136 14.69 -13.08 26.53
CA LEU A 136 14.39 -14.36 27.20
C LEU A 136 15.67 -15.17 27.48
N SER A 137 16.60 -15.21 26.52
CA SER A 137 17.84 -16.00 26.62
C SER A 137 18.70 -15.57 27.80
N LYS A 138 18.70 -14.28 28.20
CA LYS A 138 19.44 -13.81 29.38
C LYS A 138 19.05 -14.50 30.69
N THR A 139 17.86 -15.10 30.74
CA THR A 139 17.40 -15.86 31.91
C THR A 139 17.47 -17.37 31.70
N VAL A 140 17.27 -17.83 30.47
CA VAL A 140 17.07 -19.25 30.14
C VAL A 140 18.35 -19.92 29.65
N ASN A 141 19.07 -19.27 28.74
CA ASN A 141 20.33 -19.75 28.18
C ASN A 141 21.24 -18.53 27.89
N PRO A 142 21.95 -18.00 28.90
CA PRO A 142 22.70 -16.74 28.78
C PRO A 142 23.83 -16.78 27.76
N ASP A 143 24.33 -17.98 27.45
CA ASP A 143 25.43 -18.24 26.52
C ASP A 143 24.95 -18.52 25.08
N LEU A 144 23.63 -18.54 24.86
CA LEU A 144 23.03 -18.75 23.54
C LEU A 144 23.55 -17.72 22.53
N VAL A 145 24.09 -18.21 21.42
CA VAL A 145 24.41 -17.39 20.25
C VAL A 145 23.13 -17.18 19.44
N ILE A 146 22.75 -15.93 19.23
CA ILE A 146 21.55 -15.58 18.45
C ILE A 146 22.01 -14.94 17.14
N LEU A 147 21.58 -15.54 16.04
CA LEU A 147 21.83 -15.10 14.67
C LEU A 147 20.51 -14.61 14.06
N GLY A 148 20.56 -13.58 13.23
CA GLY A 148 19.38 -12.98 12.60
C GLY A 148 19.74 -11.69 11.85
N ARG A 149 18.89 -10.67 11.97
CA ARG A 149 19.11 -9.39 11.30
C ARG A 149 20.04 -8.47 12.11
N LYS A 150 20.17 -8.64 13.43
CA LYS A 150 20.99 -7.74 14.25
C LYS A 150 22.48 -7.97 14.03
N ASP A 151 22.90 -9.23 13.95
CA ASP A 151 24.29 -9.67 13.71
C ASP A 151 24.67 -9.73 12.22
N LEU A 152 23.71 -9.46 11.32
CA LEU A 152 23.87 -9.51 9.87
C LEU A 152 24.01 -10.94 9.30
N SER A 153 23.57 -11.96 10.04
CA SER A 153 23.35 -13.29 9.45
C SER A 153 22.27 -13.26 8.37
N PHE A 154 21.32 -12.34 8.47
CA PHE A 154 20.45 -11.91 7.38
C PHE A 154 20.57 -10.38 7.17
N PRO A 155 20.36 -9.89 5.94
CA PRO A 155 20.31 -8.45 5.67
C PRO A 155 19.24 -7.75 6.52
N ARG A 156 19.49 -6.49 6.90
CA ARG A 156 18.49 -5.70 7.62
C ARG A 156 17.41 -5.21 6.68
N GLU A 157 17.80 -4.84 5.47
CA GLU A 157 16.95 -4.34 4.41
C GLU A 157 16.47 -5.48 3.49
N GLY A 158 15.29 -5.32 2.93
CA GLY A 158 14.72 -6.27 1.97
C GLY A 158 14.08 -7.51 2.59
N GLU A 159 13.60 -8.35 1.68
CA GLU A 159 12.90 -9.60 1.96
C GLU A 159 13.91 -10.74 2.20
N LEU A 160 13.55 -11.70 3.05
CA LEU A 160 14.23 -12.98 3.08
C LEU A 160 13.91 -13.73 1.79
N SER A 161 14.89 -14.48 1.31
CA SER A 161 14.73 -15.35 0.17
C SER A 161 15.15 -16.76 0.55
N GLN A 162 14.72 -17.74 -0.25
CA GLN A 162 15.11 -19.13 -0.06
C GLN A 162 16.64 -19.27 -0.08
N GLU A 163 17.32 -18.59 -1.00
CA GLU A 163 18.78 -18.65 -1.16
C GLU A 163 19.51 -18.11 0.08
N LEU A 164 19.05 -16.99 0.66
CA LEU A 164 19.65 -16.43 1.87
C LEU A 164 19.54 -17.40 3.05
N VAL A 165 18.37 -18.03 3.22
CA VAL A 165 18.12 -18.98 4.30
C VAL A 165 18.90 -20.28 4.07
N GLU A 166 18.90 -20.83 2.85
CA GLU A 166 19.66 -22.02 2.48
C GLU A 166 21.16 -21.84 2.70
N ALA A 167 21.74 -20.76 2.15
CA ALA A 167 23.16 -20.48 2.31
C ALA A 167 23.57 -20.41 3.79
N LYS A 168 22.74 -19.77 4.63
CA LYS A 168 23.04 -19.65 6.06
C LYS A 168 22.90 -20.98 6.80
N ILE A 169 21.91 -21.80 6.44
CA ILE A 169 21.75 -23.14 7.03
C ILE A 169 22.90 -24.06 6.61
N ALA A 170 23.35 -23.99 5.35
CA ALA A 170 24.49 -24.74 4.85
C ALA A 170 25.78 -24.36 5.58
N GLU A 171 26.03 -23.06 5.80
CA GLU A 171 27.16 -22.56 6.61
C GLU A 171 27.15 -23.16 8.02
N LEU A 172 25.99 -23.17 8.69
CA LEU A 172 25.85 -23.68 10.07
C LEU A 172 26.02 -25.21 10.16
N THR A 173 25.60 -25.94 9.13
CA THR A 173 25.61 -27.42 9.14
C THR A 173 26.83 -28.04 8.46
N GLY A 174 27.59 -27.26 7.70
CA GLY A 174 28.60 -27.75 6.78
C GLY A 174 28.02 -28.55 5.61
N ALA A 175 26.72 -28.42 5.32
CA ALA A 175 26.11 -29.05 4.15
C ALA A 175 26.67 -28.41 2.87
N HIS A 176 26.72 -29.21 1.81
CA HIS A 176 27.06 -28.67 0.51
C HIS A 176 25.88 -27.87 -0.01
N TYR A 177 26.13 -26.59 -0.29
CA TYR A 177 25.21 -25.70 -0.96
C TYR A 177 25.88 -25.26 -2.25
N ASP A 178 25.29 -25.66 -3.37
CA ASP A 178 25.61 -25.07 -4.65
C ASP A 178 24.87 -23.75 -4.70
N ASP A 179 25.59 -22.66 -4.48
CA ASP A 179 25.01 -21.32 -4.65
C ASP A 179 24.52 -21.20 -6.10
N PRO A 180 23.20 -21.22 -6.37
CA PRO A 180 22.72 -20.94 -7.71
C PRO A 180 23.09 -19.50 -7.92
N SER A 181 24.16 -19.25 -8.69
CA SER A 181 24.82 -17.96 -8.59
C SER A 181 23.81 -16.87 -8.91
N ARG A 182 23.40 -16.15 -7.86
CA ARG A 182 22.45 -15.05 -7.97
C ARG A 182 22.95 -14.09 -9.04
N THR A 183 24.27 -13.98 -9.16
CA THR A 183 25.02 -13.34 -10.23
C THR A 183 24.64 -13.78 -11.64
N GLU A 184 24.56 -15.09 -11.95
CA GLU A 184 24.15 -15.56 -13.29
C GLU A 184 22.67 -15.26 -13.55
N ILE A 185 21.80 -15.43 -12.55
CA ILE A 185 20.37 -15.14 -12.68
C ILE A 185 20.15 -13.62 -12.85
N GLU A 186 20.84 -12.79 -12.07
CA GLU A 186 20.81 -11.33 -12.15
C GLU A 186 21.42 -10.83 -13.45
N ALA A 187 22.50 -11.45 -13.94
CA ALA A 187 23.08 -11.14 -15.23
C ALA A 187 22.13 -11.50 -16.39
N ALA A 188 21.40 -12.60 -16.28
CA ALA A 188 20.39 -13.01 -17.27
C ALA A 188 19.05 -12.24 -17.14
N LYS A 189 18.80 -11.62 -15.98
CA LYS A 189 17.53 -10.93 -15.67
C LYS A 189 17.24 -9.84 -16.68
N ASP A 190 18.24 -9.02 -17.01
CA ASP A 190 18.06 -7.85 -17.87
C ASP A 190 17.69 -8.24 -19.31
N ASP A 191 18.08 -9.43 -19.77
CA ASP A 191 17.72 -9.97 -21.09
C ASP A 191 16.33 -10.65 -21.10
N LEU A 192 15.86 -11.14 -19.95
CA LEU A 192 14.64 -11.95 -19.83
C LEU A 192 13.44 -11.19 -19.23
N MET A 193 13.71 -10.13 -18.48
CA MET A 193 12.71 -9.38 -17.73
C MET A 193 12.76 -7.91 -18.09
N PHE A 194 11.58 -7.30 -18.15
CA PHE A 194 11.45 -5.85 -18.25
C PHE A 194 11.01 -5.29 -16.90
N ASP A 195 11.43 -4.06 -16.61
CA ASP A 195 10.97 -3.36 -15.41
C ASP A 195 9.45 -3.17 -15.47
N ARG A 196 8.75 -3.84 -14.57
CA ARG A 196 7.31 -3.66 -14.42
C ARG A 196 7.05 -2.40 -13.59
N MET A 197 7.07 -1.26 -14.27
CA MET A 197 6.79 0.02 -13.66
C MET A 197 5.39 0.03 -13.03
N LEU A 198 5.31 0.52 -11.79
CA LEU A 198 4.03 0.78 -11.13
C LEU A 198 3.33 1.91 -11.89
N THR A 199 2.17 1.61 -12.48
CA THR A 199 1.42 2.59 -13.27
C THR A 199 -0.08 2.47 -13.04
N MET A 200 -0.80 3.54 -13.35
CA MET A 200 -2.26 3.56 -13.28
C MET A 200 -2.88 2.74 -14.41
N CYS A 201 -4.00 2.07 -14.12
CA CYS A 201 -4.76 1.28 -15.08
C CYS A 201 -5.14 2.06 -16.35
N ALA A 202 -5.40 1.35 -17.45
CA ALA A 202 -6.00 1.93 -18.64
C ALA A 202 -7.30 2.66 -18.28
N GLY A 203 -7.45 3.89 -18.78
CA GLY A 203 -8.59 4.75 -18.47
C GLY A 203 -8.68 5.27 -17.03
N CYS A 204 -7.64 5.15 -16.20
CA CYS A 204 -7.66 5.73 -14.86
C CYS A 204 -7.98 7.24 -14.90
N PRO A 205 -9.00 7.73 -14.16
CA PRO A 205 -9.36 9.15 -14.15
C PRO A 205 -8.27 10.06 -13.58
N HIS A 206 -7.50 9.55 -12.62
CA HIS A 206 -6.41 10.29 -11.99
C HIS A 206 -5.35 10.73 -13.01
N ARG A 207 -5.14 9.95 -14.08
CA ARG A 207 -4.24 10.31 -15.18
C ARG A 207 -4.70 11.58 -15.91
N SER A 208 -6.00 11.71 -16.12
CA SER A 208 -6.62 12.89 -16.75
C SER A 208 -6.54 14.11 -15.83
N SER A 209 -6.76 13.92 -14.53
CA SER A 209 -6.56 14.96 -13.51
C SER A 209 -5.12 15.45 -13.47
N ILE A 210 -4.14 14.55 -13.46
CA ILE A 210 -2.70 14.88 -13.47
C ILE A 210 -2.33 15.65 -14.73
N TYR A 211 -2.80 15.21 -15.90
CA TYR A 211 -2.52 15.90 -17.16
C TYR A 211 -3.05 17.34 -17.13
N ALA A 212 -4.30 17.54 -16.69
CA ALA A 212 -4.90 18.86 -16.54
C ALA A 212 -4.17 19.73 -15.50
N LEU A 213 -3.81 19.15 -14.36
CA LEU A 213 -3.11 19.84 -13.28
C LEU A 213 -1.68 20.26 -13.70
N LYS A 214 -0.93 19.41 -14.40
CA LYS A 214 0.39 19.76 -14.98
C LYS A 214 0.28 20.97 -15.91
N LYS A 215 -0.76 21.04 -16.74
CA LYS A 215 -1.00 22.20 -17.61
C LYS A 215 -1.34 23.46 -16.82
N ALA A 216 -2.18 23.34 -15.80
CA ALA A 216 -2.53 24.46 -14.92
C ALA A 216 -1.30 25.00 -14.18
N VAL A 217 -0.47 24.11 -13.62
CA VAL A 217 0.79 24.47 -12.95
C VAL A 217 1.73 25.19 -13.93
N LYS A 218 1.99 24.63 -15.11
CA LYS A 218 2.83 25.29 -16.13
C LYS A 218 2.29 26.67 -16.52
N THR A 219 0.97 26.82 -16.60
CA THR A 219 0.35 28.09 -16.99
C THR A 219 0.49 29.15 -15.88
N VAL A 220 0.22 28.79 -14.63
CA VAL A 220 0.16 29.74 -13.50
C VAL A 220 1.53 29.95 -12.84
N LYS A 221 2.33 28.90 -12.75
CA LYS A 221 3.64 28.89 -12.06
C LYS A 221 4.82 28.91 -13.02
N GLY A 222 4.59 28.77 -14.33
CA GLY A 222 5.62 28.79 -15.37
C GLY A 222 6.39 27.47 -15.54
N ASP A 223 6.71 26.81 -14.43
CA ASP A 223 7.41 25.53 -14.38
C ASP A 223 6.75 24.57 -13.36
N LEU A 224 6.87 23.26 -13.59
CA LEU A 224 6.37 22.26 -12.65
C LEU A 224 7.17 22.27 -11.34
N MET A 225 8.46 22.59 -11.39
CA MET A 225 9.37 22.62 -10.24
C MET A 225 9.15 23.83 -9.32
N ASN A 226 8.27 24.76 -9.69
CA ASN A 226 7.92 25.93 -8.88
C ASN A 226 6.84 25.64 -7.83
N VAL A 227 6.35 24.41 -7.76
CA VAL A 227 5.41 23.95 -6.74
C VAL A 227 5.79 22.53 -6.33
N VAL A 228 5.77 22.25 -5.02
CA VAL A 228 6.01 20.89 -4.51
C VAL A 228 4.68 20.15 -4.40
N VAL A 229 4.59 18.99 -5.03
CA VAL A 229 3.42 18.11 -4.98
C VAL A 229 3.65 17.04 -3.92
N ASN A 230 2.98 17.18 -2.79
CA ASN A 230 2.99 16.20 -1.72
C ASN A 230 1.83 15.23 -1.93
N GLY A 231 2.12 13.98 -2.27
CA GLY A 231 1.11 12.95 -2.46
C GLY A 231 0.86 12.08 -1.23
N ASP A 232 -0.09 11.17 -1.38
CA ASP A 232 -0.63 10.32 -0.32
C ASP A 232 -0.85 8.89 -0.81
N ILE A 233 -0.72 7.92 0.10
CA ILE A 233 -0.89 6.50 -0.21
C ILE A 233 -2.22 6.23 -0.92
N GLY A 234 -2.15 5.77 -2.18
CA GLY A 234 -3.30 5.47 -3.02
C GLY A 234 -2.95 5.36 -4.51
N CYS A 235 -3.92 5.02 -5.37
CA CYS A 235 -3.67 4.87 -6.82
C CYS A 235 -3.12 6.14 -7.47
N MET A 236 -3.48 7.30 -6.94
CA MET A 236 -3.04 8.59 -7.42
C MET A 236 -1.57 8.87 -7.07
N GLY A 237 -1.03 8.20 -6.04
CA GLY A 237 0.38 8.18 -5.65
C GLY A 237 1.31 7.46 -6.62
N LEU A 238 0.76 6.79 -7.64
CA LEU A 238 1.53 6.21 -8.75
C LEU A 238 1.97 7.27 -9.76
N ALA A 239 1.66 8.55 -9.51
CA ALA A 239 2.01 9.68 -10.36
C ALA A 239 3.50 10.02 -10.33
N HIS A 240 4.25 9.54 -9.32
CA HIS A 240 5.70 9.70 -9.25
C HIS A 240 6.43 9.00 -10.41
N ALA A 241 5.86 7.91 -10.94
CA ALA A 241 6.49 7.11 -11.98
C ALA A 241 6.35 7.73 -13.39
N PRO A 242 7.28 7.45 -14.31
CA PRO A 242 7.13 7.83 -15.72
C PRO A 242 5.83 7.30 -16.35
N PRO A 243 5.25 8.02 -17.33
CA PRO A 243 5.65 9.34 -17.83
C PRO A 243 5.01 10.50 -17.03
N MET A 244 4.36 10.22 -15.91
CA MET A 244 3.62 11.22 -15.15
C MET A 244 4.55 12.12 -14.35
N GLU A 245 5.54 11.57 -13.64
CA GLU A 245 6.60 12.31 -12.90
C GLU A 245 6.06 13.61 -12.25
N PHE A 246 5.01 13.49 -11.44
CA PHE A 246 4.24 14.63 -10.95
C PHE A 246 4.10 14.69 -9.42
N GLU A 247 4.84 13.87 -8.69
CA GLU A 247 4.76 13.78 -7.24
C GLU A 247 6.16 13.77 -6.63
N ASP A 248 6.40 14.67 -5.67
CA ASP A 248 7.72 14.91 -5.09
C ASP A 248 7.90 14.21 -3.74
N THR A 249 6.82 14.03 -2.98
CA THR A 249 6.85 13.33 -1.70
C THR A 249 5.69 12.36 -1.55
N TYR A 250 5.94 11.25 -0.84
CA TYR A 250 4.97 10.18 -0.60
C TYR A 250 5.34 9.43 0.68
N PHE A 251 4.69 9.74 1.81
CA PHE A 251 5.10 9.22 3.14
C PHE A 251 4.11 8.22 3.74
N ALA A 252 2.91 8.68 4.09
CA ALA A 252 1.90 7.87 4.77
C ALA A 252 0.50 8.28 4.35
N MET A 253 -0.50 7.42 4.56
CA MET A 253 -1.88 7.70 4.23
C MET A 253 -2.40 8.90 5.05
N GLY A 254 -2.65 10.04 4.39
CA GLY A 254 -3.22 11.25 4.98
C GLY A 254 -2.18 12.30 5.39
N SER A 255 -0.93 12.13 4.96
CA SER A 255 0.18 13.01 5.28
C SER A 255 0.29 14.22 4.36
N SER A 256 -0.21 14.15 3.11
CA SER A 256 -0.04 15.19 2.08
C SER A 256 -0.41 16.61 2.55
N ILE A 257 -1.56 16.76 3.20
CA ILE A 257 -2.07 18.06 3.69
C ILE A 257 -1.22 18.58 4.86
N GLY A 258 -0.77 17.69 5.76
CA GLY A 258 0.07 18.06 6.90
C GLY A 258 1.48 18.50 6.46
N VAL A 259 2.09 17.73 5.56
CA VAL A 259 3.41 18.05 4.97
C VAL A 259 3.36 19.36 4.20
N SER A 260 2.32 19.57 3.39
CA SER A 260 2.11 20.83 2.66
C SER A 260 2.02 22.04 3.59
N GLN A 261 1.35 21.91 4.75
CA GLN A 261 1.32 22.98 5.76
C GLN A 261 2.72 23.26 6.32
N GLY A 262 3.47 22.23 6.70
CA GLY A 262 4.82 22.39 7.23
C GLY A 262 5.76 23.10 6.25
N MET A 263 5.71 22.72 4.98
CA MET A 263 6.47 23.36 3.91
C MET A 263 6.02 24.80 3.64
N GLN A 264 4.72 25.07 3.68
CA GLN A 264 4.17 26.41 3.48
C GLN A 264 4.61 27.41 4.57
N GLN A 265 4.85 26.94 5.80
CA GLN A 265 5.45 27.78 6.86
C GLN A 265 6.87 28.26 6.52
N LEU A 266 7.57 27.54 5.65
CA LEU A 266 8.90 27.90 5.15
C LEU A 266 8.85 28.71 3.84
N GLY A 267 7.66 29.06 3.36
CA GLY A 267 7.46 29.82 2.12
C GLY A 267 7.50 28.98 0.85
N VAL A 268 7.44 27.64 0.96
CA VAL A 268 7.37 26.74 -0.19
C VAL A 268 5.92 26.64 -0.68
N ASP A 269 5.70 26.84 -1.98
CA ASP A 269 4.39 26.65 -2.60
C ASP A 269 4.11 25.14 -2.77
N THR A 270 2.90 24.71 -2.43
CA THR A 270 2.57 23.29 -2.32
C THR A 270 1.18 22.92 -2.82
N ILE A 271 1.09 21.72 -3.39
CA ILE A 271 -0.17 21.01 -3.68
C ILE A 271 -0.18 19.72 -2.87
N ALA A 272 -1.21 19.53 -2.05
CA ALA A 272 -1.54 18.25 -1.44
C ALA A 272 -2.39 17.42 -2.41
N TRP A 273 -1.91 16.25 -2.79
CA TRP A 273 -2.55 15.32 -3.73
C TRP A 273 -3.07 14.09 -2.97
N ILE A 274 -4.37 14.06 -2.69
CA ILE A 274 -4.98 13.10 -1.76
C ILE A 274 -6.12 12.31 -2.40
N GLY A 275 -6.25 11.02 -2.09
CA GLY A 275 -7.41 10.21 -2.50
C GLY A 275 -8.67 10.43 -1.66
N ASP A 276 -9.84 10.08 -2.19
CA ASP A 276 -11.11 10.05 -1.47
C ASP A 276 -11.05 9.22 -0.17
N GLY A 277 -10.61 7.96 -0.25
CA GLY A 277 -10.47 7.08 0.91
C GLY A 277 -9.53 7.66 1.97
N THR A 278 -8.40 8.20 1.51
CA THR A 278 -7.38 8.84 2.38
C THR A 278 -7.90 10.11 3.02
N PHE A 279 -8.70 10.91 2.30
CA PHE A 279 -9.36 12.10 2.82
C PHE A 279 -10.28 11.74 4.00
N PHE A 280 -11.15 10.76 3.84
CA PHE A 280 -12.03 10.30 4.92
C PHE A 280 -11.27 9.66 6.08
N HIS A 281 -10.17 8.96 5.81
CA HIS A 281 -9.39 8.27 6.83
C HIS A 281 -8.62 9.23 7.75
N ALA A 282 -7.87 10.17 7.17
CA ALA A 282 -6.93 11.01 7.91
C ALA A 282 -6.78 12.45 7.36
N GLY A 283 -7.40 12.78 6.23
CA GLY A 283 -7.29 14.12 5.63
C GLY A 283 -8.10 15.21 6.34
N ILE A 284 -9.27 14.87 6.92
CA ILE A 284 -10.18 15.85 7.53
C ILE A 284 -9.54 16.65 8.67
N PRO A 285 -8.88 16.04 9.68
CA PRO A 285 -8.24 16.80 10.75
C PRO A 285 -7.16 17.76 10.24
N SER A 286 -6.35 17.30 9.28
CA SER A 286 -5.29 18.12 8.66
C SER A 286 -5.87 19.28 7.86
N LEU A 287 -6.99 19.08 7.17
CA LEU A 287 -7.73 20.15 6.47
C LEU A 287 -8.22 21.23 7.46
N GLN A 288 -8.86 20.81 8.55
CA GLN A 288 -9.34 21.72 9.58
C GLN A 288 -8.18 22.52 10.20
N ASN A 289 -7.03 21.88 10.42
CA ASN A 289 -5.83 22.56 10.88
C ASN A 289 -5.34 23.60 9.86
N ALA A 290 -5.35 23.28 8.57
CA ALA A 290 -4.94 24.19 7.51
C ALA A 290 -5.82 25.44 7.48
N VAL A 291 -7.13 25.26 7.57
CA VAL A 291 -8.10 26.37 7.62
C VAL A 291 -7.93 27.18 8.90
N HIS A 292 -7.83 26.52 10.06
CA HIS A 292 -7.66 27.19 11.36
C HIS A 292 -6.43 28.09 11.39
N ASN A 293 -5.31 27.63 10.82
CA ASN A 293 -4.05 28.36 10.80
C ASN A 293 -3.86 29.25 9.57
N GLY A 294 -4.84 29.31 8.65
CA GLY A 294 -4.74 30.10 7.42
C GLY A 294 -3.59 29.66 6.50
N ALA A 295 -3.21 28.38 6.53
CA ALA A 295 -2.13 27.85 5.71
C ALA A 295 -2.52 27.89 4.23
N LYS A 296 -1.81 28.66 3.39
CA LYS A 296 -2.20 28.97 2.01
C LYS A 296 -1.92 27.83 1.00
N ILE A 297 -2.20 26.60 1.40
CA ILE A 297 -1.94 25.39 0.63
C ILE A 297 -3.06 25.09 -0.38
N LYS A 298 -2.74 24.33 -1.44
CA LYS A 298 -3.70 23.86 -2.43
C LYS A 298 -3.94 22.38 -2.24
N ILE A 299 -5.19 21.94 -2.36
CA ILE A 299 -5.58 20.55 -2.09
C ILE A 299 -6.34 20.04 -3.30
N VAL A 300 -5.87 18.95 -3.89
CA VAL A 300 -6.62 18.24 -4.92
C VAL A 300 -7.00 16.86 -4.41
N VAL A 301 -8.30 16.61 -4.42
CA VAL A 301 -8.84 15.28 -4.10
C VAL A 301 -9.04 14.50 -5.39
N ALA A 302 -8.33 13.38 -5.51
CA ALA A 302 -8.48 12.39 -6.54
C ALA A 302 -9.58 11.41 -6.14
N ASP A 303 -10.83 11.76 -6.46
CA ASP A 303 -12.04 11.05 -6.05
C ASP A 303 -12.48 10.07 -7.14
N ASN A 304 -12.33 8.78 -6.87
CA ASN A 304 -12.75 7.72 -7.78
C ASN A 304 -13.85 6.80 -7.22
N ALA A 305 -14.53 7.26 -6.17
CA ALA A 305 -15.61 6.57 -5.48
C ALA A 305 -15.26 5.13 -5.06
N ALA A 306 -13.99 4.88 -4.69
CA ALA A 306 -13.53 3.58 -4.21
C ALA A 306 -12.15 3.66 -3.53
N VAL A 307 -11.94 2.90 -2.46
CA VAL A 307 -10.56 2.66 -1.97
C VAL A 307 -9.89 1.61 -2.88
N ALA A 308 -9.53 2.04 -4.08
CA ALA A 308 -9.27 1.13 -5.21
C ALA A 308 -8.01 0.28 -5.03
N MET A 309 -6.87 0.88 -4.63
CA MET A 309 -5.56 0.22 -4.57
C MET A 309 -5.55 -1.01 -3.65
N THR A 310 -6.33 -0.96 -2.56
CA THR A 310 -6.40 -2.03 -1.55
C THR A 310 -7.45 -3.09 -1.87
N GLY A 311 -8.15 -3.00 -3.00
CA GLY A 311 -9.17 -3.97 -3.40
C GLY A 311 -10.59 -3.45 -3.45
N PHE A 312 -10.78 -2.15 -3.71
CA PHE A 312 -12.09 -1.52 -3.94
C PHE A 312 -13.03 -1.56 -2.73
N GLN A 313 -12.50 -1.30 -1.53
CA GLN A 313 -13.32 -1.17 -0.33
C GLN A 313 -14.26 0.03 -0.43
N THR A 314 -15.38 -0.06 0.28
CA THR A 314 -16.35 1.04 0.42
C THR A 314 -15.74 2.22 1.17
N ASN A 315 -16.15 3.44 0.82
CA ASN A 315 -15.87 4.64 1.60
C ASN A 315 -17.17 5.41 1.90
N PRO A 316 -17.17 6.39 2.82
CA PRO A 316 -18.38 7.11 3.22
C PRO A 316 -19.17 7.79 2.09
N GLN A 317 -18.52 8.13 0.97
CA GLN A 317 -19.18 8.78 -0.16
C GLN A 317 -20.00 7.81 -1.03
N MET A 318 -19.72 6.50 -0.98
CA MET A 318 -20.38 5.53 -1.85
C MET A 318 -21.85 5.25 -1.48
N GLY A 319 -22.31 5.66 -0.30
CA GLY A 319 -23.68 5.41 0.17
C GLY A 319 -23.99 3.92 0.38
N ILE A 320 -22.97 3.09 0.59
CA ILE A 320 -23.10 1.66 0.85
C ILE A 320 -22.08 1.22 1.90
N THR A 321 -22.52 0.42 2.88
CA THR A 321 -21.65 -0.15 3.92
C THR A 321 -20.84 -1.33 3.38
N ALA A 322 -19.83 -1.73 4.14
CA ALA A 322 -19.05 -2.94 3.84
C ALA A 322 -19.91 -4.22 3.83
N THR A 323 -21.08 -4.22 4.48
CA THR A 323 -22.06 -5.32 4.48
C THR A 323 -23.09 -5.24 3.35
N GLY A 324 -23.07 -4.17 2.55
CA GLY A 324 -23.95 -3.98 1.40
C GLY A 324 -25.22 -3.17 1.69
N ASP A 325 -25.39 -2.63 2.91
CA ASP A 325 -26.55 -1.82 3.27
C ASP A 325 -26.45 -0.44 2.64
N LYS A 326 -27.56 0.07 2.11
CA LYS A 326 -27.63 1.44 1.59
C LYS A 326 -27.67 2.43 2.74
N VAL A 327 -26.84 3.46 2.66
CA VAL A 327 -26.73 4.54 3.65
C VAL A 327 -26.60 5.88 2.93
N GLU A 328 -26.83 6.98 3.65
CA GLU A 328 -26.66 8.32 3.08
C GLU A 328 -25.18 8.56 2.73
N PRO A 329 -24.86 8.97 1.49
CA PRO A 329 -23.49 9.30 1.12
C PRO A 329 -23.02 10.58 1.83
N ILE A 330 -21.75 10.59 2.25
CA ILE A 330 -21.10 11.80 2.79
C ILE A 330 -20.20 12.39 1.71
N MET A 331 -20.50 13.61 1.28
CA MET A 331 -19.77 14.28 0.20
C MET A 331 -18.54 15.04 0.71
N ILE A 332 -17.40 14.88 0.02
CA ILE A 332 -16.12 15.50 0.37
C ILE A 332 -16.20 17.03 0.35
N GLU A 333 -16.87 17.59 -0.65
CA GLU A 333 -17.05 19.02 -0.82
C GLU A 333 -17.87 19.66 0.31
N ASP A 334 -18.79 18.91 0.92
CA ASP A 334 -19.59 19.40 2.04
C ASP A 334 -18.78 19.42 3.33
N ILE A 335 -17.95 18.40 3.56
CA ILE A 335 -16.97 18.41 4.65
C ILE A 335 -15.99 19.56 4.48
N ALA A 336 -15.51 19.81 3.26
CA ALA A 336 -14.58 20.90 2.98
C ALA A 336 -15.18 22.27 3.31
N ARG A 337 -16.41 22.52 2.86
CA ARG A 337 -17.14 23.77 3.17
C ARG A 337 -17.43 23.90 4.66
N ALA A 338 -17.87 22.82 5.31
CA ALA A 338 -18.11 22.80 6.76
C ALA A 338 -16.82 23.03 7.57
N SER A 339 -15.67 22.58 7.05
CA SER A 339 -14.35 22.83 7.64
C SER A 339 -13.84 24.26 7.39
N GLY A 340 -14.57 25.08 6.65
CA GLY A 340 -14.30 26.51 6.45
C GLY A 340 -13.54 26.87 5.17
N VAL A 341 -13.28 25.90 4.27
CA VAL A 341 -12.65 26.16 2.98
C VAL A 341 -13.53 27.07 2.12
N LYS A 342 -12.98 28.18 1.63
CA LYS A 342 -13.73 29.19 0.86
C LYS A 342 -13.77 28.91 -0.63
N PHE A 343 -12.73 28.27 -1.17
CA PHE A 343 -12.68 27.83 -2.55
C PHE A 343 -12.82 26.31 -2.61
N VAL A 344 -13.99 25.83 -3.06
CA VAL A 344 -14.28 24.41 -3.27
C VAL A 344 -14.93 24.23 -4.63
N LYS A 345 -14.27 23.52 -5.55
CA LYS A 345 -14.85 23.11 -6.84
C LYS A 345 -14.86 21.60 -6.97
N VAL A 346 -15.86 21.08 -7.68
CA VAL A 346 -15.92 19.67 -8.10
C VAL A 346 -15.91 19.67 -9.62
N VAL A 347 -15.03 18.87 -10.21
CA VAL A 347 -14.88 18.73 -11.66
C VAL A 347 -14.87 17.27 -12.07
N ASP A 348 -15.34 16.97 -13.28
CA ASP A 348 -15.18 15.64 -13.85
C ASP A 348 -13.74 15.43 -14.29
N ALA A 349 -13.08 14.39 -13.78
CA ALA A 349 -11.70 14.08 -14.11
C ALA A 349 -11.47 13.86 -15.62
N TYR A 350 -12.45 13.34 -16.35
CA TYR A 350 -12.35 13.17 -17.80
C TYR A 350 -12.61 14.46 -18.57
N ASN A 351 -13.23 15.49 -17.99
CA ASN A 351 -13.32 16.80 -18.64
C ASN A 351 -12.05 17.63 -18.37
N MET A 352 -10.95 17.30 -19.07
CA MET A 352 -9.64 17.88 -18.78
C MET A 352 -9.58 19.39 -18.98
N LYS A 353 -10.43 19.96 -19.84
CA LYS A 353 -10.52 21.42 -20.02
C LYS A 353 -11.12 22.09 -18.80
N GLU A 354 -12.23 21.58 -18.29
CA GLU A 354 -12.87 22.10 -17.07
C GLU A 354 -11.96 21.91 -15.85
N ALA A 355 -11.33 20.74 -15.72
CA ALA A 355 -10.39 20.46 -14.65
C ALA A 355 -9.19 21.43 -14.69
N GLU A 356 -8.60 21.67 -15.87
CA GLU A 356 -7.49 22.61 -16.03
C GLU A 356 -7.86 24.03 -15.56
N GLU A 357 -9.02 24.54 -15.95
CA GLU A 357 -9.47 25.87 -15.52
C GLU A 357 -9.74 25.95 -14.01
N ALA A 358 -10.38 24.93 -13.43
CA ALA A 358 -10.59 24.87 -11.98
C ALA A 358 -9.27 24.82 -11.20
N PHE A 359 -8.26 24.11 -11.70
CA PHE A 359 -6.93 24.07 -11.11
C PHE A 359 -6.19 25.41 -11.23
N LYS A 360 -6.32 26.14 -12.35
CA LYS A 360 -5.74 27.49 -12.48
C LYS A 360 -6.30 28.43 -11.42
N GLU A 361 -7.63 28.49 -11.31
CA GLU A 361 -8.30 29.31 -10.29
C GLU A 361 -7.89 28.91 -8.86
N MET A 362 -7.75 27.61 -8.59
CA MET A 362 -7.27 27.11 -7.30
C MET A 362 -5.85 27.62 -6.99
N LEU A 363 -4.94 27.52 -7.95
CA LEU A 363 -3.53 27.91 -7.81
C LEU A 363 -3.35 29.41 -7.58
N GLU A 364 -4.26 30.24 -8.10
CA GLU A 364 -4.27 31.71 -7.96
C GLU A 364 -4.98 32.19 -6.69
N PHE A 365 -5.82 31.35 -6.08
CA PHE A 365 -6.60 31.72 -4.90
C PHE A 365 -5.71 32.03 -3.68
N ASP A 366 -5.93 33.16 -2.99
CA ASP A 366 -5.19 33.48 -1.77
C ASP A 366 -5.80 32.83 -0.51
N GLY A 367 -5.34 31.63 -0.17
CA GLY A 367 -5.80 30.86 0.98
C GLY A 367 -5.80 29.36 0.75
N VAL A 368 -6.45 28.62 1.65
CA VAL A 368 -6.76 27.19 1.44
C VAL A 368 -7.75 27.08 0.29
N ALA A 369 -7.38 26.36 -0.75
CA ALA A 369 -8.23 26.09 -1.90
C ALA A 369 -8.26 24.60 -2.21
N MET A 370 -9.43 24.10 -2.56
CA MET A 370 -9.66 22.67 -2.77
C MET A 370 -10.42 22.41 -4.08
N VAL A 371 -9.89 21.48 -4.88
CA VAL A 371 -10.59 20.95 -6.07
C VAL A 371 -10.76 19.45 -5.90
N ILE A 372 -12.00 18.98 -6.04
CA ILE A 372 -12.33 17.55 -6.07
C ILE A 372 -12.44 17.15 -7.53
N SER A 373 -11.49 16.36 -8.01
CA SER A 373 -11.53 15.76 -9.33
C SER A 373 -12.20 14.40 -9.24
N ARG A 374 -13.50 14.35 -9.59
CA ARG A 374 -14.39 13.21 -9.37
C ARG A 374 -14.65 12.43 -10.65
N ARG A 375 -14.42 11.12 -10.62
CA ARG A 375 -14.87 10.17 -11.66
C ARG A 375 -14.67 8.74 -11.20
N ASP A 376 -15.66 7.87 -11.36
CA ASP A 376 -15.56 6.46 -10.98
C ASP A 376 -14.28 5.80 -11.48
N CYS A 377 -13.69 4.95 -10.64
CA CYS A 377 -12.58 4.11 -11.04
C CYS A 377 -12.95 3.30 -12.30
N ALA A 378 -12.13 3.39 -13.36
CA ALA A 378 -12.42 2.71 -14.64
C ALA A 378 -12.66 1.20 -14.49
N MET A 379 -11.95 0.54 -13.58
CA MET A 379 -12.16 -0.88 -13.28
C MET A 379 -13.53 -1.15 -12.65
N VAL A 380 -14.00 -0.26 -11.78
CA VAL A 380 -15.32 -0.35 -11.14
C VAL A 380 -16.41 -0.08 -12.18
N ALA A 381 -16.26 0.98 -12.98
CA ALA A 381 -17.21 1.33 -14.04
C ALA A 381 -17.37 0.19 -15.05
N VAL A 382 -16.28 -0.37 -15.57
CA VAL A 382 -16.33 -1.51 -16.51
C VAL A 382 -16.91 -2.76 -15.86
N ARG A 383 -16.67 -3.00 -14.57
CA ARG A 383 -17.30 -4.11 -13.84
C ARG A 383 -18.82 -3.93 -13.77
N GLN A 384 -19.31 -2.72 -13.56
CA GLN A 384 -20.75 -2.40 -13.52
C GLN A 384 -21.41 -2.51 -14.90
N MET A 385 -20.68 -2.35 -15.99
CA MET A 385 -21.21 -2.49 -17.36
C MET A 385 -21.46 -3.93 -17.79
N ARG A 386 -20.92 -4.93 -17.09
CA ARG A 386 -20.99 -6.35 -17.50
C ARG A 386 -22.44 -6.82 -17.68
N PRO A 387 -22.74 -7.60 -18.75
CA PRO A 387 -21.80 -8.25 -19.67
C PRO A 387 -21.29 -7.34 -20.82
N ASN A 388 -21.77 -6.11 -20.91
CA ASN A 388 -21.33 -5.17 -21.95
C ASN A 388 -19.87 -4.72 -21.70
N LYS A 389 -19.23 -4.24 -22.77
CA LYS A 389 -17.90 -3.65 -22.74
C LYS A 389 -17.94 -2.22 -23.27
N PRO A 390 -17.06 -1.33 -22.80
CA PRO A 390 -16.95 0.00 -23.38
C PRO A 390 -16.50 -0.10 -24.85
N VAL A 391 -16.93 0.86 -25.66
CA VAL A 391 -16.42 1.01 -27.03
C VAL A 391 -14.97 1.49 -26.95
N SER A 392 -14.06 0.73 -27.56
CA SER A 392 -12.65 1.06 -27.59
C SER A 392 -12.36 2.25 -28.50
N TYR A 393 -11.19 2.86 -28.32
CA TYR A 393 -10.66 3.88 -29.22
C TYR A 393 -9.57 3.26 -30.09
N VAL A 394 -9.39 3.82 -31.28
CA VAL A 394 -8.35 3.47 -32.26
C VAL A 394 -7.63 4.72 -32.72
N ILE A 395 -6.46 4.54 -33.35
CA ILE A 395 -5.67 5.64 -33.91
C ILE A 395 -5.63 5.45 -35.42
N ASP A 396 -6.02 6.49 -36.15
CA ASP A 396 -5.82 6.59 -37.60
C ASP A 396 -4.33 6.86 -37.88
N GLU A 397 -3.64 5.90 -38.49
CA GLU A 397 -2.21 6.01 -38.79
C GLU A 397 -1.90 7.08 -39.86
N ASP A 398 -2.81 7.33 -40.78
CA ASP A 398 -2.65 8.32 -41.86
C ASP A 398 -2.75 9.75 -41.31
N VAL A 399 -3.56 9.95 -40.26
CA VAL A 399 -3.70 11.26 -39.57
C VAL A 399 -2.69 11.42 -38.43
N CYS A 400 -2.17 10.32 -37.88
CA CYS A 400 -1.23 10.35 -36.77
C CYS A 400 0.11 10.98 -37.21
N SER A 401 0.56 12.03 -36.53
CA SER A 401 1.86 12.66 -36.84
C SER A 401 3.07 11.97 -36.21
N GLY A 402 2.87 10.97 -35.34
CA GLY A 402 3.96 10.31 -34.60
C GLY A 402 4.59 11.18 -33.50
N CYS A 403 3.93 12.26 -33.04
CA CYS A 403 4.49 13.23 -32.09
C CYS A 403 4.70 12.70 -30.65
N LYS A 404 4.26 11.48 -30.35
CA LYS A 404 4.36 10.80 -29.03
C LYS A 404 3.68 11.49 -27.84
N LEU A 405 2.99 12.63 -28.00
CA LEU A 405 2.37 13.35 -26.86
C LEU A 405 1.38 12.50 -26.04
N CYS A 406 0.62 11.61 -26.70
CA CYS A 406 -0.29 10.69 -26.00
C CYS A 406 0.46 9.63 -25.16
N LEU A 407 1.68 9.27 -25.56
CA LEU A 407 2.54 8.31 -24.87
C LEU A 407 3.35 8.99 -23.75
N SER A 408 4.11 10.03 -24.08
CA SER A 408 5.02 10.70 -23.13
C SER A 408 4.35 11.77 -22.27
N GLY A 409 3.20 12.31 -22.67
CA GLY A 409 2.46 13.32 -21.90
C GLY A 409 1.34 12.71 -21.06
N TYR A 410 0.59 11.76 -21.63
CA TYR A 410 -0.56 11.14 -20.96
C TYR A 410 -0.24 9.73 -20.43
N GLY A 411 0.28 8.83 -21.28
CA GLY A 411 0.87 7.56 -20.85
C GLY A 411 -0.11 6.45 -20.48
N CYS A 412 -1.28 6.38 -21.10
CA CYS A 412 -2.21 5.26 -20.88
C CYS A 412 -1.54 3.92 -21.25
N PRO A 413 -1.61 2.86 -20.42
CA PRO A 413 -1.01 1.57 -20.75
C PRO A 413 -1.66 0.84 -21.93
N ALA A 414 -2.83 1.32 -22.40
CA ALA A 414 -3.43 0.83 -23.65
C ALA A 414 -2.83 1.50 -24.90
N LEU A 415 -2.00 2.54 -24.77
CA LEU A 415 -1.30 3.15 -25.90
C LEU A 415 0.02 2.43 -26.14
N MET A 416 0.26 2.05 -27.39
CA MET A 416 1.48 1.37 -27.82
C MET A 416 2.22 2.21 -28.85
N TRP A 417 3.51 1.94 -29.00
CA TRP A 417 4.35 2.53 -30.03
C TRP A 417 4.73 1.45 -31.04
N ASN A 418 4.61 1.75 -32.33
CA ASN A 418 5.08 0.90 -33.40
C ASN A 418 6.37 1.50 -33.98
N ASP A 419 7.49 0.79 -33.81
CA ASP A 419 8.81 1.23 -34.27
C ASP A 419 8.98 1.14 -35.80
N GLU A 420 8.18 0.33 -36.50
CA GLU A 420 8.23 0.22 -37.96
C GLU A 420 7.50 1.39 -38.63
N THR A 421 6.27 1.68 -38.19
CA THR A 421 5.46 2.76 -38.77
C THR A 421 5.76 4.12 -38.15
N MET A 422 6.46 4.15 -37.01
CA MET A 422 6.71 5.35 -36.20
C MET A 422 5.40 6.05 -35.81
N LYS A 423 4.34 5.26 -35.56
CA LYS A 423 3.02 5.73 -35.13
C LYS A 423 2.64 5.12 -33.79
N ALA A 424 1.75 5.82 -33.08
CA ALA A 424 1.07 5.26 -31.92
C ALA A 424 -0.12 4.40 -32.34
N SER A 425 -0.42 3.36 -31.57
CA SER A 425 -1.61 2.53 -31.70
C SER A 425 -2.30 2.33 -30.33
N ILE A 426 -3.51 1.77 -30.32
CA ILE A 426 -4.23 1.44 -29.08
C ILE A 426 -4.50 -0.07 -29.04
N ASP A 427 -4.13 -0.72 -27.94
CA ASP A 427 -4.57 -2.07 -27.62
C ASP A 427 -6.05 -2.02 -27.20
N THR A 428 -6.92 -2.51 -28.08
CA THR A 428 -8.37 -2.53 -27.89
C THR A 428 -8.83 -3.52 -26.81
N THR A 429 -7.97 -4.46 -26.40
CA THR A 429 -8.26 -5.40 -25.31
C THR A 429 -8.07 -4.77 -23.93
N LEU A 430 -7.19 -3.77 -23.83
CA LEU A 430 -6.92 -3.00 -22.60
C LEU A 430 -7.72 -1.70 -22.53
N CYS A 431 -8.15 -1.15 -23.67
CA CYS A 431 -8.85 0.13 -23.73
C CYS A 431 -10.17 0.10 -22.93
N MET A 432 -10.35 1.10 -22.06
CA MET A 432 -11.56 1.24 -21.23
C MET A 432 -12.57 2.27 -21.79
N GLY A 433 -12.36 2.80 -23.00
CA GLY A 433 -13.31 3.69 -23.68
C GLY A 433 -13.53 5.07 -23.05
N CYS A 434 -12.55 5.57 -22.27
CA CYS A 434 -12.67 6.77 -21.43
C CYS A 434 -12.53 8.13 -22.15
N ASP A 435 -12.34 8.15 -23.47
CA ASP A 435 -12.12 9.34 -24.34
C ASP A 435 -10.90 10.25 -24.04
N SER A 436 -10.24 10.08 -22.90
CA SER A 436 -9.23 11.02 -22.40
C SER A 436 -8.02 11.17 -23.34
N CYS A 437 -7.52 10.09 -23.94
CA CYS A 437 -6.40 10.20 -24.88
C CYS A 437 -6.76 10.98 -26.16
N ALA A 438 -8.02 10.96 -26.59
CA ALA A 438 -8.48 11.71 -27.76
C ALA A 438 -8.43 13.22 -27.54
N GLN A 439 -8.67 13.67 -26.30
CA GLN A 439 -8.54 15.07 -25.91
C GLN A 439 -7.08 15.56 -25.88
N VAL A 440 -6.11 14.65 -25.78
CA VAL A 440 -4.66 14.96 -25.80
C VAL A 440 -4.11 15.05 -27.23
N CYS A 441 -4.72 14.33 -28.18
CA CYS A 441 -4.20 14.22 -29.55
C CYS A 441 -4.37 15.54 -30.34
N PRO A 442 -3.27 16.22 -30.72
CA PRO A 442 -3.38 17.52 -31.42
C PRO A 442 -3.87 17.38 -32.86
N THR A 443 -3.62 16.23 -33.50
CA THR A 443 -4.07 15.96 -34.89
C THR A 443 -5.45 15.31 -34.95
N LYS A 444 -6.06 15.01 -33.81
CA LYS A 444 -7.35 14.29 -33.72
C LYS A 444 -7.36 12.92 -34.43
N ALA A 445 -6.22 12.25 -34.46
CA ALA A 445 -6.10 10.89 -35.03
C ALA A 445 -6.82 9.82 -34.19
N ILE A 446 -7.07 10.10 -32.91
CA ILE A 446 -7.68 9.15 -31.97
C ILE A 446 -9.20 9.30 -31.98
N HIS A 447 -9.92 8.24 -32.33
CA HIS A 447 -11.38 8.23 -32.44
C HIS A 447 -11.96 6.90 -31.93
N ARG A 448 -13.28 6.85 -31.69
CA ARG A 448 -13.94 5.61 -31.29
C ARG A 448 -13.88 4.60 -32.42
N SER A 449 -13.67 3.32 -32.09
CA SER A 449 -13.81 2.25 -33.07
C SER A 449 -15.25 2.18 -33.56
N ASP A 450 -15.45 1.81 -34.82
CA ASP A 450 -16.74 1.36 -35.30
C ASP A 450 -17.16 0.13 -34.49
N ALA A 451 -18.43 0.12 -34.05
CA ALA A 451 -18.96 -0.86 -33.09
C ALA A 451 -19.23 -2.23 -33.71
#